data_AF-A0A6V7JVH0-F1
#
_entry.id   AF-A0A6V7JVH0-F1
#
_cell.length_a   1.000
_cell.length_b   1.000
_cell.length_c   1.000
_cell.angle_alpha   90.00
_cell.angle_beta   90.00
_cell.angle_gamma   90.00
#
_symmetry.space_group_name_H-M   'P 1'
#
loop_
_entity.id
_entity.type
_entity.pdbx_description
1 polymer ?
#
loop_
_entity_poly.entity_id
_entity_poly.type
_entity_poly.pdbx_seq_one_letter_code
_entity_poly.pdbx_strand_id
1 'polypeptide(L)' 'CPFSRTEDGKIYQRAFGGQSLDFGKGGQAHRTCAVSDRTGHALLHTLYGQSLRYNVHYFVEYFALDLLMQGSQCK' A
#
# COMPACT_ATOMS: atom_id res chain seq x y z
N CYS A 1 -5.24 8.50 4.37
CA CYS A 1 -4.63 7.45 5.20
C CYS A 1 -4.04 8.10 6.45
N PRO A 2 -4.38 7.64 7.67
CA PRO A 2 -3.98 8.27 8.93
C PRO A 2 -2.54 7.89 9.34
N PHE A 3 -1.54 8.39 8.61
CA PHE A 3 -0.12 8.17 8.94
C PHE A 3 0.25 8.64 10.34
N SER A 4 1.08 7.85 11.03
CA SER A 4 1.77 8.28 12.25
C SER A 4 2.61 9.53 11.97
N ARG A 5 2.76 10.40 12.97
CA ARG A 5 3.39 11.70 12.79
C ARG A 5 4.67 11.83 13.60
N THR A 6 5.64 12.53 13.04
CA THR A 6 6.80 13.06 13.76
C THR A 6 6.39 14.29 14.59
N GLU A 7 7.28 14.76 15.47
CA GLU A 7 7.04 15.95 16.29
C GLU A 7 6.82 17.21 15.44
N ASP A 8 7.43 17.29 14.26
CA ASP A 8 7.24 18.38 13.28
C ASP A 8 6.01 18.16 12.36
N GLY A 9 5.15 17.18 12.65
CA GLY A 9 3.89 16.94 11.96
C GLY A 9 4.01 16.23 10.60
N LYS A 10 5.22 15.84 10.18
CA LYS A 10 5.45 15.06 8.95
C LYS A 10 5.08 13.60 9.14
N ILE A 11 5.09 12.84 8.06
CA ILE A 11 4.84 11.39 8.09
C ILE A 11 6.02 10.72 8.78
N TYR A 12 5.74 9.96 9.84
CA TYR A 12 6.72 9.13 10.51
C TYR A 12 7.19 7.99 9.60
N GLN A 13 8.50 7.73 9.63
CA GLN A 13 9.16 6.67 8.89
C GLN A 13 10.04 5.85 9.84
N ARG A 14 9.99 4.51 9.71
CA ARG A 14 10.83 3.58 10.48
C ARG A 14 11.95 2.99 9.63
N ALA A 15 12.98 2.49 10.30
CA ALA A 15 13.97 1.61 9.69
C ALA A 15 13.32 0.29 9.28
N PHE A 16 13.86 -0.34 8.24
CA PHE A 16 13.42 -1.65 7.75
C PHE A 16 14.59 -2.38 7.08
N GLY A 17 14.54 -3.71 7.03
CA GLY A 17 15.63 -4.53 6.52
C GLY A 17 16.01 -4.21 5.07
N GLY A 18 17.31 -4.21 4.77
CA GLY A 18 17.83 -3.97 3.41
C GLY A 18 17.74 -2.53 2.92
N GLN A 19 17.46 -1.57 3.80
CA GLN A 19 17.32 -0.15 3.44
C GLN A 19 18.54 0.65 3.90
N SER A 20 19.36 1.15 2.96
CA SER A 20 20.56 1.94 3.27
C SER A 20 20.62 3.31 2.60
N LEU A 21 21.45 4.21 3.14
CA LEU A 21 21.80 5.50 2.51
C LEU A 21 23.05 5.33 1.62
N ASP A 22 23.26 6.28 0.72
CA ASP A 22 24.47 6.41 -0.12
C ASP A 22 24.92 5.11 -0.79
N PHE A 23 24.00 4.45 -1.51
CA PHE A 23 24.25 3.18 -2.21
C PHE A 23 24.86 2.07 -1.32
N GLY A 24 24.43 2.00 -0.05
CA GLY A 24 24.93 1.01 0.90
C GLY A 24 26.06 1.47 1.79
N LYS A 25 26.57 2.70 1.59
CA LYS A 25 27.73 3.22 2.35
C LYS A 25 27.32 4.12 3.51
N GLY A 26 26.11 4.67 3.51
CA GLY A 26 25.64 5.67 4.48
C GLY A 26 24.88 5.09 5.67
N GLY A 27 24.98 3.78 5.92
CA GLY A 27 24.28 3.11 7.03
C GLY A 27 22.78 2.93 6.77
N GLN A 28 22.01 2.71 7.84
CA GLN A 28 20.59 2.37 7.80
C GLN A 28 19.70 3.57 7.42
N ALA A 29 18.80 3.37 6.46
CA ALA A 29 17.80 4.37 6.08
C ALA A 29 16.49 4.21 6.86
N HIS A 30 15.79 5.33 7.04
CA HIS A 30 14.47 5.41 7.66
C HIS A 30 13.45 5.92 6.63
N ARG A 31 12.94 5.04 5.76
CA ARG A 31 12.03 5.44 4.67
C ARG A 31 10.72 4.66 4.61
N THR A 32 10.47 3.76 5.56
CA THR A 32 9.23 2.98 5.60
C THR A 32 8.16 3.76 6.36
N CYS A 33 7.28 4.46 5.63
CA CYS A 33 6.14 5.19 6.20
C CYS A 33 5.17 4.23 6.90
N ALA A 34 4.63 4.62 8.06
CA ALA A 34 3.82 3.71 8.87
C ALA A 34 2.59 4.35 9.51
N VAL A 35 1.59 3.52 9.78
CA VAL A 35 0.50 3.78 10.74
C VAL A 35 0.69 2.80 11.88
N SER A 36 1.56 3.14 12.83
CA SER A 36 2.04 2.18 13.84
C SER A 36 2.49 0.87 13.15
N ASP A 37 1.91 -0.25 13.56
CA ASP A 37 2.05 -1.61 13.07
C ASP A 37 0.83 -2.06 12.23
N ARG A 38 -0.11 -1.16 11.92
CA ARG A 38 -1.38 -1.45 11.22
C ARG A 38 -1.51 -0.73 9.87
N THR A 39 -0.39 -0.46 9.20
CA THR A 39 -0.36 0.27 7.92
C THR A 39 -1.26 -0.35 6.85
N GLY A 40 -1.29 -1.68 6.73
CA GLY A 40 -2.13 -2.37 5.75
C GLY A 40 -3.63 -2.16 5.99
N HIS A 41 -4.07 -2.28 7.24
CA HIS A 41 -5.47 -2.03 7.62
C HIS A 41 -5.88 -0.59 7.28
N ALA A 42 -5.09 0.39 7.73
CA ALA A 42 -5.37 1.79 7.47
C ALA A 42 -5.38 2.13 5.97
N LEU A 43 -4.47 1.54 5.19
CA LEU A 43 -4.39 1.71 3.74
C LEU A 43 -5.61 1.13 3.04
N LEU A 44 -5.99 -0.12 3.36
CA LEU A 44 -7.11 -0.81 2.74
C LEU A 44 -8.44 -0.06 3.00
N HIS A 45 -8.71 0.31 4.25
CA HIS A 45 -9.90 1.09 4.60
C HIS A 45 -9.90 2.48 3.94
N THR A 46 -8.75 3.14 3.85
CA THR A 46 -8.65 4.43 3.16
C THR A 46 -9.01 4.30 1.68
N LEU A 47 -8.42 3.32 0.98
CA LEU A 47 -8.65 3.13 -0.46
C LEU A 47 -10.09 2.70 -0.75
N TYR A 48 -10.63 1.76 0.02
CA TYR A 48 -12.03 1.36 -0.10
C TYR A 48 -12.97 2.55 0.15
N GLY A 49 -12.73 3.34 1.20
CA GLY A 49 -13.51 4.56 1.45
C GLY A 49 -13.39 5.61 0.33
N GLN A 50 -12.22 5.75 -0.29
CA GLN A 50 -12.05 6.65 -1.44
C GLN A 50 -12.77 6.13 -2.69
N SER A 51 -12.75 4.83 -2.93
CA SER A 51 -13.34 4.25 -4.13
C SER A 51 -14.86 4.31 -4.13
N LEU A 52 -15.50 4.34 -2.95
CA LEU A 52 -16.95 4.63 -2.79
C LEU A 52 -17.37 6.02 -3.30
N ARG A 53 -16.42 6.96 -3.48
CA ARG A 53 -16.70 8.29 -4.05
C ARG A 53 -16.84 8.26 -5.57
N TYR A 54 -16.48 7.15 -6.20
CA TYR A 54 -16.56 6.93 -7.63
C TYR A 54 -17.60 5.86 -7.94
N ASN A 55 -18.10 5.84 -9.18
CA ASN A 55 -19.05 4.83 -9.66
C ASN A 55 -18.34 3.53 -10.03
N VAL A 56 -17.55 2.97 -9.11
CA VAL A 56 -16.89 1.68 -9.30
C VAL A 56 -17.93 0.57 -9.11
N HIS A 57 -18.03 -0.32 -10.09
CA HIS A 57 -18.86 -1.52 -9.98
C HIS A 57 -18.12 -2.61 -9.21
N TYR A 58 -18.62 -2.97 -8.03
CA TYR A 58 -18.09 -4.06 -7.22
C TYR A 58 -18.92 -5.32 -7.41
N PHE A 59 -18.24 -6.42 -7.70
CA PHE A 59 -18.80 -7.77 -7.65
C PHE A 59 -18.26 -8.45 -6.39
N VAL A 60 -18.85 -8.09 -5.23
CA VAL A 60 -18.43 -8.59 -3.92
C VAL A 60 -18.79 -10.07 -3.80
N GLU A 61 -17.88 -10.88 -3.24
CA GLU A 61 -18.05 -12.33 -3.07
C GLU A 61 -18.18 -13.14 -4.37
N TYR A 62 -17.63 -12.62 -5.48
CA TYR A 62 -17.43 -13.40 -6.70
C TYR A 62 -16.10 -14.16 -6.66
N PHE A 63 -16.12 -15.42 -7.06
CA PHE A 63 -14.93 -16.26 -7.15
C PHE A 63 -14.49 -16.38 -8.62
N ALA A 64 -13.32 -15.82 -8.94
CA ALA A 64 -12.73 -15.95 -10.27
C ALA A 64 -12.19 -17.38 -10.46
N LEU A 65 -12.60 -18.06 -11.52
CA LEU A 65 -12.21 -19.45 -11.82
C LEU A 65 -11.07 -19.49 -12.84
N ASP A 66 -11.37 -19.07 -14.06
CA ASP A 66 -10.45 -19.13 -15.19
C ASP A 66 -10.46 -17.83 -15.99
N LEU A 67 -9.36 -17.57 -16.69
CA LEU A 67 -9.29 -16.51 -17.69
C LEU A 67 -10.02 -16.95 -18.96
N LEU A 68 -10.75 -16.03 -19.58
CA LEU A 68 -11.30 -16.25 -20.90
C LEU A 68 -10.19 -16.01 -21.94
N MET A 69 -9.82 -17.07 -22.65
CA MET A 69 -8.70 -17.05 -23.58
C MET A 69 -9.21 -17.19 -25.03
N GLN A 70 -8.72 -16.32 -25.91
CA GLN A 70 -8.85 -16.46 -27.36
C GLN A 70 -7.44 -16.62 -27.96
N GLY A 71 -7.05 -17.87 -28.26
CA GLY A 71 -5.68 -18.19 -28.63
C GLY A 71 -4.71 -17.97 -27.46
N SER A 72 -3.69 -17.12 -27.64
CA SER A 72 -2.71 -16.78 -26.60
C SER A 72 -3.03 -15.48 -25.84
N GLN A 73 -4.23 -14.93 -25.99
CA GLN A 73 -4.63 -13.67 -25.37
C GLN A 73 -5.85 -13.85 -24.46
N CYS A 74 -5.86 -13.13 -23.34
CA CYS A 74 -7.06 -12.98 -22.51
C CYS A 74 -8.03 -12.03 -23.23
N LYS A 75 -9.21 -12.52 -23.60
CA LYS A 75 -10.25 -11.78 -24.32
C LYS A 75 -11.64 -12.23 -23.87
#